data_AF-A0A7X3CU54-F1
#
_entry.id   AF-A0A7X3CU54-F1
#
_cell.length_a   1.000
_cell.length_b   1.000
_cell.length_c   1.000
_cell.angle_alpha   90.00
_cell.angle_beta   90.00
_cell.angle_gamma   90.00
#
_symmetry.space_group_name_H-M   'P 1'
#
loop_
_entity.id
_entity.type
_entity.pdbx_description
1 polymer ?
#
loop_
_entity_poly.entity_id
_entity_poly.type
_entity_poly.pdbx_seq_one_letter_code
_entity_poly.pdbx_strand_id
1 'polypeptide(L)'
;MYQRDYIMKLIEQTARVVMKVLHKQALSFHERMELLNHALRQLVGLDSKLLQALSVKDLLVLLSPGGHPDIGKALAASDLLLARVKVLQQEGQIQAGKAEALKWLELLLTIRKMEESADLREETERRIETALELIGRSGMEASQLELLVPYYDETGRLAKAEDALFHWIDEVKGDAWNERLSRVLDIGMEMYERWLTDSTLQLEDGGLSREEVRQGMAELAKFKSGARREEADDG
;
A
#
# COMPACT_ATOMS: atom_id res chain seq x y z
N MET A 1 12.06 7.39 -24.55
CA MET A 1 13.45 6.94 -24.30
C MET A 1 14.02 7.64 -23.06
N TYR A 2 14.12 8.99 -23.04
CA TYR A 2 14.72 9.76 -21.93
C TYR A 2 14.15 9.49 -20.52
N GLN A 3 12.82 9.37 -20.36
CA GLN A 3 12.22 9.10 -19.05
C GLN A 3 12.57 7.71 -18.51
N ARG A 4 12.59 6.69 -19.38
CA ARG A 4 12.98 5.32 -19.01
C ARG A 4 14.44 5.26 -18.57
N ASP A 5 15.33 5.88 -19.34
CA ASP A 5 16.76 5.91 -19.04
C ASP A 5 17.04 6.66 -17.73
N TYR A 6 16.29 7.73 -17.47
CA TYR A 6 16.33 8.46 -16.20
C TYR A 6 15.91 7.57 -15.01
N ILE A 7 14.74 6.91 -15.10
CA ILE A 7 14.23 6.04 -14.05
C ILE A 7 15.23 4.91 -13.79
N MET A 8 15.73 4.25 -14.84
CA MET A 8 16.71 3.16 -14.70
C MET A 8 18.00 3.63 -14.04
N LYS A 9 18.53 4.79 -14.44
CA LYS A 9 19.72 5.36 -13.79
C LYS A 9 19.49 5.61 -12.31
N LEU A 10 18.30 6.10 -11.94
CA LEU A 10 17.98 6.38 -10.55
C LEU A 10 17.82 5.09 -9.73
N ILE A 11 17.21 4.06 -10.30
CA ILE A 11 17.14 2.71 -9.71
C ILE A 11 18.55 2.15 -9.47
N GLU A 12 19.44 2.21 -10.47
CA GLU A 12 20.81 1.73 -10.34
C GLU A 12 21.63 2.49 -9.28
N GLN A 13 21.46 3.81 -9.21
CA GLN A 13 22.12 4.64 -8.19
C GLN A 13 21.60 4.29 -6.80
N THR A 14 20.30 4.07 -6.66
CA THR A 14 19.66 3.71 -5.40
C THR A 14 20.09 2.31 -4.96
N ALA A 15 20.08 1.32 -5.86
CA ALA A 15 20.53 -0.04 -5.59
C ALA A 15 21.98 -0.10 -5.07
N ARG A 16 22.89 0.73 -5.61
CA ARG A 16 24.27 0.85 -5.11
C ARG A 16 24.33 1.32 -3.66
N VAL A 17 23.50 2.28 -3.27
CA VAL A 17 23.40 2.75 -1.88
C VAL A 17 22.84 1.63 -1.00
N VAL A 18 21.73 1.01 -1.41
CA VAL A 18 21.07 -0.06 -0.66
C VAL A 18 22.04 -1.22 -0.41
N MET A 19 22.76 -1.68 -1.43
CA MET A 19 23.75 -2.74 -1.28
C MET A 19 24.84 -2.37 -0.28
N LYS A 20 25.37 -1.14 -0.36
CA LYS A 20 26.40 -0.64 0.56
C LYS A 20 25.90 -0.60 2.00
N VAL A 21 24.65 -0.20 2.21
CA VAL A 21 24.04 -0.08 3.56
C VAL A 21 23.73 -1.45 4.16
N LEU A 22 23.20 -2.38 3.38
CA LEU A 22 22.73 -3.67 3.89
C LEU A 22 23.84 -4.71 4.03
N HIS A 23 24.86 -4.71 3.17
CA HIS A 23 25.87 -5.78 3.12
C HIS A 23 27.22 -5.40 3.72
N LYS A 24 27.49 -4.11 3.97
CA LYS A 24 28.77 -3.69 4.55
C LYS A 24 28.77 -3.85 6.06
N GLN A 25 29.31 -4.98 6.55
CA GLN A 25 29.32 -5.34 7.98
C GLN A 25 30.02 -4.31 8.88
N ALA A 26 30.96 -3.52 8.35
CA ALA A 26 31.74 -2.55 9.12
C ALA A 26 31.00 -1.24 9.46
N LEU A 27 29.79 -1.00 8.93
CA LEU A 27 29.04 0.22 9.22
C LEU A 27 28.17 0.05 10.46
N SER A 28 28.31 0.99 11.40
CA SER A 28 27.39 1.15 12.53
C SER A 28 25.98 1.54 12.06
N PHE A 29 24.98 1.34 12.93
CA PHE A 29 23.60 1.78 12.69
C PHE A 29 23.54 3.27 12.28
N HIS A 30 24.24 4.14 13.01
CA HIS A 30 24.26 5.58 12.72
C HIS A 30 24.83 5.89 11.33
N GLU A 31 25.96 5.28 10.94
CA GLU A 31 26.56 5.48 9.62
C GLU A 31 25.66 4.98 8.49
N ARG A 32 24.96 3.85 8.69
CA ARG A 32 23.98 3.34 7.72
C ARG A 32 22.83 4.33 7.53
N MET A 33 22.27 4.85 8.62
CA MET A 33 21.19 5.83 8.56
C MET A 33 21.65 7.15 7.92
N GLU A 34 22.86 7.63 8.20
CA GLU A 34 23.41 8.83 7.55
C GLU A 34 23.64 8.62 6.05
N LEU A 35 24.11 7.44 5.62
CA LEU A 35 24.21 7.13 4.20
C LEU A 35 22.84 7.14 3.50
N LEU A 36 21.81 6.60 4.13
CA LEU A 36 20.44 6.64 3.62
C LEU A 36 19.90 8.07 3.56
N ASN A 37 20.14 8.87 4.61
CA ASN A 37 19.73 10.28 4.66
C ASN A 37 20.43 11.12 3.57
N HIS A 38 21.70 10.84 3.30
CA HIS A 38 22.44 11.49 2.23
C HIS A 38 21.90 11.07 0.85
N ALA A 39 21.62 9.79 0.64
CA ALA A 39 21.05 9.29 -0.62
C ALA A 39 19.64 9.85 -0.88
N LEU A 40 18.79 9.96 0.14
CA LEU A 40 17.48 10.62 0.02
C LEU A 40 17.64 12.06 -0.47
N ARG A 41 18.57 12.83 0.11
CA ARG A 41 18.82 14.21 -0.32
C ARG A 41 19.34 14.32 -1.73
N GLN A 42 20.24 13.41 -2.14
CA GLN A 42 20.87 13.47 -3.46
C GLN A 42 20.00 12.92 -4.60
N LEU A 43 19.31 11.80 -4.37
CA LEU A 43 18.59 11.06 -5.42
C LEU A 43 17.12 11.49 -5.49
N VAL A 44 16.51 11.75 -4.34
CA VAL A 44 15.08 12.08 -4.23
C VAL A 44 14.89 13.59 -4.05
N GLY A 45 15.82 14.27 -3.40
CA GLY A 45 15.71 15.70 -3.07
C GLY A 45 15.00 15.96 -1.74
N LEU A 46 14.90 14.94 -0.87
CA LEU A 46 14.21 15.02 0.41
C LEU A 46 15.15 14.63 1.55
N ASP A 47 14.94 15.20 2.74
CA ASP A 47 15.56 14.68 3.95
C ASP A 47 14.70 13.59 4.61
N SER A 48 15.31 12.78 5.48
CA SER A 48 14.64 11.67 6.13
C SER A 48 13.54 12.09 7.11
N LYS A 49 13.61 13.28 7.71
CA LYS A 49 12.58 13.77 8.62
C LYS A 49 11.32 14.10 7.83
N LEU A 50 11.44 14.75 6.68
CA LEU A 50 10.32 14.94 5.76
C LEU A 50 9.74 13.62 5.28
N LEU A 51 10.60 12.69 4.86
CA LEU A 51 10.18 11.34 4.45
C LEU A 51 9.38 10.64 5.54
N GLN A 52 9.73 10.81 6.82
CA GLN A 52 9.01 10.20 7.95
C GLN A 52 7.72 10.96 8.32
N ALA A 53 7.76 12.29 8.31
CA ALA A 53 6.67 13.14 8.80
C ALA A 53 5.48 13.27 7.83
N LEU A 54 5.72 13.21 6.52
CA LEU A 54 4.68 13.47 5.51
C LEU A 54 3.81 12.24 5.24
N SER A 55 2.54 12.42 4.91
CA SER A 55 1.75 11.32 4.33
C SER A 55 2.35 10.88 2.98
N VAL A 56 2.04 9.67 2.50
CA VAL A 56 2.47 9.24 1.15
C VAL A 56 1.91 10.18 0.08
N LYS A 57 0.67 10.65 0.25
CA LYS A 57 0.05 11.63 -0.64
C LYS A 57 0.87 12.92 -0.70
N ASP A 58 1.23 13.51 0.44
CA ASP A 58 2.01 14.76 0.48
C ASP A 58 3.43 14.55 -0.03
N LEU A 59 4.03 13.38 0.24
CA LEU A 59 5.32 12.99 -0.29
C LEU A 59 5.30 13.00 -1.83
N LEU A 60 4.29 12.37 -2.44
CA LEU A 60 4.15 12.34 -3.90
C LEU A 60 3.89 13.73 -4.48
N VAL A 61 3.12 14.59 -3.80
CA VAL A 61 2.94 15.99 -4.20
C VAL A 61 4.29 16.73 -4.25
N LEU A 62 5.16 16.56 -3.25
CA LEU A 62 6.51 17.15 -3.28
C LEU A 62 7.39 16.58 -4.39
N LEU A 63 7.20 15.32 -4.75
CA LEU A 63 7.89 14.67 -5.86
C LEU A 63 7.28 15.00 -7.24
N SER A 64 6.36 15.96 -7.33
CA SER A 64 5.66 16.34 -8.57
C SER A 64 6.00 17.75 -9.07
N PRO A 65 7.28 18.14 -9.27
CA PRO A 65 7.59 19.46 -9.80
C PRO A 65 7.03 19.58 -11.23
N GLY A 66 5.97 20.37 -11.41
CA GLY A 66 5.24 20.50 -12.69
C GLY A 66 3.91 19.75 -12.76
N GLY A 67 3.37 19.31 -11.61
CA GLY A 67 2.02 18.73 -11.51
C GLY A 67 1.91 17.25 -11.86
N HIS A 68 3.02 16.62 -12.30
CA HIS A 68 3.10 15.18 -12.56
C HIS A 68 4.14 14.54 -11.63
N PRO A 69 3.76 13.47 -10.90
CA PRO A 69 4.64 12.72 -10.01
C PRO A 69 5.85 12.13 -10.72
N ASP A 70 7.04 12.39 -10.18
CA ASP A 70 8.29 11.78 -10.61
C ASP A 70 8.35 10.34 -10.07
N ILE A 71 7.84 9.40 -10.88
CA ILE A 71 7.82 7.97 -10.54
C ILE A 71 9.22 7.43 -10.26
N GLY A 72 10.25 7.93 -10.95
CA GLY A 72 11.63 7.53 -10.69
C GLY A 72 12.03 7.84 -9.26
N LYS A 73 11.79 9.08 -8.81
CA LYS A 73 12.08 9.49 -7.43
C LYS A 73 11.20 8.78 -6.41
N ALA A 74 9.94 8.50 -6.74
CA ALA A 74 9.05 7.75 -5.87
C ALA A 74 9.55 6.31 -5.66
N LEU A 75 9.99 5.63 -6.74
CA LEU A 75 10.61 4.31 -6.66
C LEU A 75 11.93 4.34 -5.88
N ALA A 76 12.78 5.33 -6.12
CA ALA A 76 14.02 5.51 -5.35
C ALA A 76 13.76 5.75 -3.86
N ALA A 77 12.75 6.56 -3.52
CA ALA A 77 12.32 6.76 -2.14
C ALA A 77 11.81 5.44 -1.52
N SER A 78 11.07 4.63 -2.28
CA SER A 78 10.58 3.32 -1.83
C SER A 78 11.73 2.34 -1.51
N ASP A 79 12.77 2.30 -2.35
CA ASP A 79 13.93 1.42 -2.14
C ASP A 79 14.77 1.86 -0.93
N LEU A 80 14.88 3.17 -0.72
CA LEU A 80 15.54 3.73 0.46
C LEU A 80 14.72 3.48 1.73
N LEU A 81 13.38 3.55 1.69
CA LEU A 81 12.51 3.15 2.80
C LEU A 81 12.71 1.68 3.16
N LEU A 82 12.69 0.77 2.19
CA LEU A 82 12.96 -0.65 2.43
C LEU A 82 14.32 -0.88 3.10
N ALA A 83 15.37 -0.18 2.65
CA ALA A 83 16.68 -0.30 3.27
C ALA A 83 16.68 0.17 4.73
N ARG A 84 15.95 1.25 5.05
CA ARG A 84 15.78 1.72 6.43
C ARG A 84 15.02 0.70 7.28
N VAL A 85 13.91 0.15 6.77
CA VAL A 85 13.15 -0.94 7.44
C VAL A 85 14.08 -2.09 7.82
N LYS A 86 14.90 -2.56 6.87
CA LYS A 86 15.85 -3.65 7.12
C LYS A 86 16.93 -3.28 8.14
N VAL A 87 17.45 -2.06 8.10
CA VAL A 87 18.42 -1.56 9.10
C VAL A 87 17.80 -1.47 10.49
N LEU A 88 16.57 -0.96 10.61
CA LEU A 88 15.82 -0.88 11.87
C LEU A 88 15.57 -2.27 12.46
N GLN A 89 15.17 -3.23 11.62
CA GLN A 89 14.96 -4.62 12.05
C GLN A 89 16.26 -5.28 12.51
N GLN A 90 17.38 -5.06 11.82
CA GLN A 90 18.71 -5.56 12.23
C GLN A 90 19.15 -5.01 13.58
N GLU A 91 18.78 -3.77 13.91
CA GLU A 91 19.05 -3.12 15.20
C GLU A 91 18.01 -3.49 16.29
N GLY A 92 17.05 -4.36 15.99
CA GLY A 92 15.99 -4.76 16.93
C GLY A 92 14.89 -3.70 17.14
N GLN A 93 14.85 -2.64 16.33
CA GLN A 93 13.82 -1.60 16.38
C GLN A 93 12.55 -2.02 15.62
N ILE A 94 11.93 -3.11 16.06
CA ILE A 94 10.85 -3.80 15.33
C ILE A 94 9.65 -2.89 15.06
N GLN A 95 9.19 -2.12 16.05
CA GLN A 95 8.01 -1.24 15.88
C GLN A 95 8.27 -0.09 14.90
N ALA A 96 9.44 0.54 14.99
CA ALA A 96 9.84 1.57 14.04
C ALA A 96 10.00 1.00 12.62
N GLY A 97 10.58 -0.20 12.50
CA GLY A 97 10.67 -0.93 11.23
C GLY A 97 9.30 -1.25 10.64
N LYS A 98 8.33 -1.66 11.47
CA LYS A 98 6.95 -1.94 11.02
C LYS A 98 6.25 -0.68 10.52
N ALA A 99 6.38 0.44 11.23
CA ALA A 99 5.80 1.72 10.80
C ALA A 99 6.38 2.19 9.45
N GLU A 100 7.70 2.11 9.27
CA GLU A 100 8.33 2.44 7.98
C GLU A 100 7.94 1.44 6.87
N ALA A 101 7.68 0.18 7.20
CA ALA A 101 7.21 -0.83 6.25
C ALA A 101 5.77 -0.57 5.78
N LEU A 102 4.85 -0.20 6.67
CA LEU A 102 3.49 0.19 6.30
C LEU A 102 3.49 1.37 5.33
N LYS A 103 4.32 2.38 5.61
CA LYS A 103 4.51 3.53 4.73
C LYS A 103 5.11 3.15 3.37
N TRP A 104 6.04 2.20 3.37
CA TRP A 104 6.61 1.65 2.14
C TRP A 104 5.55 0.94 1.29
N LEU A 105 4.69 0.13 1.90
CA LEU A 105 3.57 -0.51 1.22
C LEU A 105 2.60 0.53 0.63
N GLU A 106 2.19 1.52 1.43
CA GLU A 106 1.30 2.59 0.99
C GLU A 106 1.87 3.36 -0.23
N LEU A 107 3.18 3.66 -0.21
CA LEU A 107 3.86 4.29 -1.33
C LEU A 107 3.84 3.42 -2.59
N LEU A 108 4.12 2.12 -2.47
CA LEU A 108 4.10 1.19 -3.60
C LEU A 108 2.71 1.01 -4.21
N LEU A 109 1.67 0.86 -3.37
CA LEU A 109 0.28 0.77 -3.82
C LEU A 109 -0.14 2.04 -4.57
N THR A 110 0.27 3.20 -4.05
CA THR A 110 -0.04 4.48 -4.69
C THR A 110 0.70 4.63 -6.03
N ILE A 111 1.99 4.27 -6.11
CA ILE A 111 2.74 4.22 -7.37
C ILE A 111 2.06 3.28 -8.37
N ARG A 112 1.67 2.08 -7.93
CA ARG A 112 1.02 1.07 -8.79
C ARG A 112 -0.30 1.56 -9.40
N LYS A 113 -1.05 2.40 -8.69
CA LYS A 113 -2.31 3.00 -9.16
C LYS A 113 -2.09 4.07 -10.23
N MET A 114 -0.92 4.71 -10.22
CA MET A 114 -0.61 5.86 -11.09
C MET A 114 0.18 5.44 -12.35
N GLU A 115 0.86 4.30 -12.31
CA GLU A 115 1.73 3.85 -13.38
C GLU A 115 0.98 3.07 -14.46
N GLU A 116 1.08 3.54 -15.70
CA GLU A 116 0.41 2.92 -16.84
C GLU A 116 1.29 1.85 -17.54
N SER A 117 2.61 1.90 -17.36
CA SER A 117 3.58 0.98 -17.97
C SER A 117 3.53 -0.43 -17.39
N ALA A 118 3.32 -1.45 -18.25
CA ALA A 118 3.26 -2.85 -17.85
C ALA A 118 4.53 -3.34 -17.14
N ASP A 119 5.72 -3.04 -17.67
CA ASP A 119 7.01 -3.46 -17.10
C ASP A 119 7.18 -2.95 -15.65
N LEU A 120 6.81 -1.69 -15.41
CA LEU A 120 6.94 -1.06 -14.08
C LEU A 120 5.86 -1.54 -13.11
N ARG A 121 4.65 -1.84 -13.60
CA ARG A 121 3.61 -2.46 -12.78
C ARG A 121 4.05 -3.80 -12.24
N GLU A 122 4.60 -4.68 -13.09
CA GLU A 122 5.04 -6.02 -12.67
C GLU A 122 6.15 -5.94 -11.61
N GLU A 123 7.11 -5.03 -11.78
CA GLU A 123 8.17 -4.79 -10.80
C GLU A 123 7.62 -4.21 -9.50
N THR A 124 6.65 -3.29 -9.57
CA THR A 124 6.03 -2.70 -8.38
C THR A 124 5.20 -3.75 -7.64
N GLU A 125 4.48 -4.63 -8.35
CA GLU A 125 3.71 -5.74 -7.75
C GLU A 125 4.62 -6.71 -6.99
N ARG A 126 5.78 -7.09 -7.54
CA ARG A 126 6.77 -7.90 -6.80
C ARG A 126 7.20 -7.24 -5.48
N ARG A 127 7.39 -5.92 -5.50
CA ARG A 127 7.76 -5.15 -4.30
C ARG A 127 6.61 -5.09 -3.30
N ILE A 128 5.36 -4.97 -3.78
CA ILE A 128 4.16 -5.01 -2.93
C ILE A 128 4.06 -6.36 -2.22
N GLU A 129 4.26 -7.48 -2.92
CA GLU A 129 4.26 -8.80 -2.29
C GLU A 129 5.34 -8.92 -1.21
N THR A 130 6.55 -8.42 -1.50
CA THR A 130 7.64 -8.39 -0.51
C THR A 130 7.25 -7.55 0.72
N ALA A 131 6.56 -6.42 0.52
CA ALA A 131 6.09 -5.58 1.61
C ALA A 131 5.01 -6.26 2.45
N LEU A 132 4.05 -6.92 1.80
CA LEU A 132 2.98 -7.67 2.46
C LEU A 132 3.53 -8.84 3.28
N GLU A 133 4.52 -9.56 2.77
CA GLU A 133 5.23 -10.62 3.50
C GLU A 133 5.95 -10.08 4.74
N LEU A 134 6.61 -8.92 4.61
CA LEU A 134 7.37 -8.31 5.69
C LEU A 134 6.49 -7.74 6.82
N ILE A 135 5.36 -7.12 6.46
CA ILE A 135 4.43 -6.51 7.41
C ILE A 135 3.56 -7.57 8.10
N GLY A 136 3.20 -8.61 7.36
CA GLY A 136 2.15 -9.55 7.76
C GLY A 136 0.76 -8.90 7.70
N ARG A 137 -0.28 -9.67 8.04
CA ARG A 137 -1.68 -9.20 7.98
C ARG A 137 -2.14 -8.41 9.21
N SER A 138 -1.41 -8.46 10.33
CA SER A 138 -1.89 -7.90 11.61
C SER A 138 -1.58 -6.41 11.74
N GLY A 139 -2.59 -5.61 12.11
CA GLY A 139 -2.44 -4.20 12.41
C GLY A 139 -2.26 -3.31 11.18
N MET A 140 -2.96 -3.63 10.08
CA MET A 140 -3.19 -2.68 8.99
C MET A 140 -4.32 -1.73 9.41
N GLU A 141 -4.12 -0.43 9.25
CA GLU A 141 -5.13 0.57 9.55
C GLU A 141 -6.07 0.75 8.34
N ALA A 142 -7.23 1.38 8.59
CA ALA A 142 -8.23 1.65 7.56
C ALA A 142 -7.66 2.32 6.29
N SER A 143 -6.65 3.19 6.41
CA SER A 143 -6.02 3.85 5.26
C SER A 143 -5.21 2.90 4.37
N GLN A 144 -4.58 1.86 4.93
CA GLN A 144 -3.91 0.84 4.13
C GLN A 144 -4.90 -0.13 3.51
N LEU A 145 -5.96 -0.48 4.24
CA LEU A 145 -7.02 -1.36 3.73
C LEU A 145 -7.77 -0.73 2.55
N GLU A 146 -8.00 0.58 2.59
CA GLU A 146 -8.57 1.37 1.48
C GLU A 146 -7.78 1.23 0.17
N LEU A 147 -6.45 1.05 0.25
CA LEU A 147 -5.60 0.82 -0.91
C LEU A 147 -5.46 -0.66 -1.29
N LEU A 148 -5.55 -1.56 -0.31
CA LEU A 148 -5.35 -2.99 -0.53
C LEU A 148 -6.57 -3.69 -1.13
N VAL A 149 -7.78 -3.31 -0.73
CA VAL A 149 -9.01 -3.87 -1.29
C VAL A 149 -9.04 -3.74 -2.82
N PRO A 150 -8.91 -2.54 -3.42
CA PRO A 150 -8.90 -2.41 -4.88
C PRO A 150 -7.69 -3.10 -5.50
N TYR A 151 -6.52 -3.09 -4.85
CA TYR A 151 -5.34 -3.80 -5.36
C TYR A 151 -5.58 -5.32 -5.49
N TYR A 152 -6.16 -5.96 -4.48
CA TYR A 152 -6.45 -7.39 -4.54
C TYR A 152 -7.53 -7.71 -5.57
N ASP A 153 -8.57 -6.90 -5.64
CA ASP A 153 -9.65 -7.04 -6.62
C ASP A 153 -9.13 -6.89 -8.06
N GLU A 154 -8.37 -5.82 -8.37
CA GLU A 154 -7.78 -5.59 -9.69
C GLU A 154 -6.78 -6.66 -10.12
N THR A 155 -6.13 -7.32 -9.16
CA THR A 155 -5.16 -8.41 -9.42
C THR A 155 -5.79 -9.79 -9.36
N GLY A 156 -7.13 -9.87 -9.30
CA GLY A 156 -7.88 -11.14 -9.32
C GLY A 156 -7.76 -11.96 -8.03
N ARG A 157 -7.23 -11.41 -6.95
CA ARG A 157 -7.08 -12.08 -5.65
C ARG A 157 -8.31 -11.84 -4.77
N LEU A 158 -9.44 -12.30 -5.25
CA LEU A 158 -10.76 -11.91 -4.77
C LEU A 158 -11.00 -12.29 -3.30
N ALA A 159 -10.60 -13.48 -2.87
CA ALA A 159 -10.69 -13.88 -1.47
C ALA A 159 -9.90 -12.95 -0.54
N LYS A 160 -8.71 -12.48 -0.98
CA LYS A 160 -7.94 -11.50 -0.20
C LYS A 160 -8.60 -10.12 -0.21
N ALA A 161 -9.27 -9.75 -1.30
CA ALA A 161 -10.02 -8.50 -1.38
C ALA A 161 -11.21 -8.51 -0.42
N GLU A 162 -11.93 -9.63 -0.33
CA GLU A 162 -13.01 -9.85 0.63
C GLU A 162 -12.50 -9.80 2.08
N ASP A 163 -11.45 -10.57 2.41
CA ASP A 163 -10.81 -10.55 3.74
C ASP A 163 -10.45 -9.11 4.16
N ALA A 164 -9.83 -8.34 3.25
CA ALA A 164 -9.40 -6.98 3.50
C ALA A 164 -10.59 -6.01 3.62
N LEU A 165 -11.67 -6.22 2.86
CA LEU A 165 -12.89 -5.40 2.94
C LEU A 165 -13.57 -5.56 4.30
N PHE A 166 -13.74 -6.78 4.78
CA PHE A 166 -14.36 -7.01 6.09
C PHE A 166 -13.49 -6.47 7.23
N HIS A 167 -12.17 -6.62 7.13
CA HIS A 167 -11.26 -5.97 8.06
C HIS A 167 -11.40 -4.43 8.01
N TRP A 168 -11.58 -3.86 6.82
CA TRP A 168 -11.78 -2.41 6.69
C TRP A 168 -13.08 -1.96 7.35
N ILE A 169 -14.16 -2.70 7.15
CA ILE A 169 -15.45 -2.48 7.83
C ILE A 169 -15.26 -2.51 9.34
N ASP A 170 -14.54 -3.50 9.87
CA ASP A 170 -14.25 -3.63 11.29
C ASP A 170 -13.45 -2.45 11.86
N GLU A 171 -12.50 -1.92 11.09
CA GLU A 171 -11.70 -0.76 11.50
C GLU A 171 -12.49 0.56 11.48
N VAL A 172 -13.51 0.70 10.63
CA VAL A 172 -14.29 1.95 10.50
C VAL A 172 -15.63 1.93 11.21
N LYS A 173 -16.18 0.76 11.54
CA LYS A 173 -17.54 0.66 12.13
C LYS A 173 -17.62 1.30 13.51
N GLY A 174 -16.56 1.25 14.31
CA GLY A 174 -16.56 1.76 15.68
C GLY A 174 -17.79 1.28 16.46
N ASP A 175 -18.35 2.17 17.31
CA ASP A 175 -19.57 1.90 18.08
C ASP A 175 -20.85 2.45 17.41
N ALA A 176 -20.73 3.21 16.31
CA ALA A 176 -21.87 3.88 15.69
C ALA A 176 -21.70 4.09 14.18
N TRP A 177 -22.85 4.16 13.48
CA TRP A 177 -22.90 4.49 12.07
C TRP A 177 -22.18 5.82 11.77
N ASN A 178 -21.41 5.82 10.69
CA ASN A 178 -20.71 7.01 10.22
C ASN A 178 -20.52 7.00 8.71
N GLU A 179 -20.17 8.16 8.15
CA GLU A 179 -20.01 8.35 6.71
C GLU A 179 -18.92 7.43 6.12
N ARG A 180 -17.86 7.11 6.89
CA ARG A 180 -16.80 6.21 6.42
C ARG A 180 -17.34 4.79 6.27
N LEU A 181 -18.08 4.29 7.27
CA LEU A 181 -18.72 2.99 7.22
C LEU A 181 -19.69 2.88 6.03
N SER A 182 -20.53 3.90 5.80
CA SER A 182 -21.42 3.92 4.62
C SER A 182 -20.63 3.77 3.32
N ARG A 183 -19.55 4.55 3.15
CA ARG A 183 -18.72 4.50 1.94
C ARG A 183 -18.07 3.13 1.72
N VAL A 184 -17.51 2.52 2.77
CA VAL A 184 -16.88 1.20 2.65
C VAL A 184 -17.90 0.12 2.27
N LEU A 185 -19.10 0.18 2.85
CA LEU A 185 -20.19 -0.74 2.49
C LEU A 185 -20.66 -0.52 1.04
N ASP A 186 -20.75 0.72 0.57
CA ASP A 186 -21.08 1.02 -0.83
C ASP A 186 -20.03 0.44 -1.79
N ILE A 187 -18.74 0.66 -1.52
CA ILE A 187 -17.62 0.07 -2.29
C ILE A 187 -17.72 -1.45 -2.33
N GLY A 188 -17.96 -2.08 -1.18
CA GLY A 188 -18.08 -3.53 -1.10
C GLY A 188 -19.26 -4.07 -1.90
N MET A 189 -20.42 -3.41 -1.85
CA MET A 189 -21.60 -3.80 -2.64
C MET A 189 -21.30 -3.74 -4.15
N GLU A 190 -20.68 -2.66 -4.62
CA GLU A 190 -20.28 -2.52 -6.03
C GLU A 190 -19.30 -3.62 -6.47
N MET A 191 -18.36 -3.99 -5.58
CA MET A 191 -17.40 -5.07 -5.81
C MET A 191 -18.10 -6.43 -5.98
N TYR A 192 -19.00 -6.80 -5.06
CA TYR A 192 -19.77 -8.06 -5.17
C TYR A 192 -20.68 -8.09 -6.40
N GLU A 193 -21.34 -6.98 -6.73
CA GLU A 193 -22.19 -6.89 -7.92
C GLU A 193 -21.39 -7.15 -9.20
N ARG A 194 -20.19 -6.56 -9.31
CA ARG A 194 -19.28 -6.84 -10.42
C ARG A 194 -18.86 -8.31 -10.45
N TRP A 195 -18.48 -8.90 -9.32
CA TRP A 195 -18.07 -10.31 -9.24
C TRP A 195 -19.18 -11.29 -9.68
N LEU A 196 -20.45 -10.96 -9.43
CA LEU A 196 -21.58 -11.80 -9.86
C LEU A 196 -21.94 -11.64 -11.34
N THR A 197 -21.78 -10.42 -11.87
CA THR A 197 -22.24 -10.04 -13.21
C THR A 197 -21.17 -10.22 -14.29
N ASP A 198 -19.90 -10.08 -13.94
CA ASP A 198 -18.80 -10.26 -14.89
C ASP A 198 -18.52 -11.75 -15.12
N SER A 199 -18.99 -12.27 -16.24
CA SER A 199 -18.75 -13.66 -16.65
C SER A 199 -17.30 -13.97 -17.01
N THR A 200 -16.46 -12.95 -17.24
CA THR A 200 -15.03 -13.14 -17.57
C THR A 200 -14.18 -13.39 -16.33
N LEU A 201 -14.68 -12.94 -15.17
CA LEU A 201 -14.01 -13.04 -13.88
C LEU A 201 -14.00 -14.49 -13.39
N GLN A 202 -12.79 -15.07 -13.30
CA GLN A 202 -12.59 -16.44 -12.82
C GLN A 202 -12.60 -16.44 -11.29
N LEU A 203 -13.80 -16.53 -10.71
CA LEU A 203 -13.99 -16.51 -9.25
C LEU A 203 -13.13 -17.56 -8.53
N GLU A 204 -13.10 -18.79 -9.07
CA GLU A 204 -12.38 -19.91 -8.46
C GLU A 204 -10.87 -19.68 -8.44
N ASP A 205 -10.30 -19.09 -9.50
CA ASP A 205 -8.87 -18.71 -9.55
C ASP A 205 -8.55 -17.63 -8.51
N GLY A 206 -9.52 -16.75 -8.23
CA GLY A 206 -9.45 -15.74 -7.18
C GLY A 206 -9.73 -16.23 -5.77
N GLY A 207 -10.01 -17.53 -5.60
CA GLY A 207 -10.26 -18.17 -4.32
C GLY A 207 -11.69 -18.01 -3.80
N LEU A 208 -12.65 -17.65 -4.66
CA LEU A 208 -14.07 -17.54 -4.30
C LEU A 208 -14.96 -18.43 -5.17
N SER A 209 -16.02 -18.96 -4.59
CA SER A 209 -17.12 -19.56 -5.33
C SER A 209 -18.25 -18.55 -5.54
N ARG A 210 -19.09 -18.79 -6.55
CA ARG A 210 -20.31 -17.98 -6.75
C ARG A 210 -21.23 -17.97 -5.52
N GLU A 211 -21.19 -19.02 -4.70
CA GLU A 211 -21.99 -19.10 -3.49
C GLU A 211 -21.41 -18.24 -2.37
N GLU A 212 -20.10 -18.29 -2.14
CA GLU A 212 -19.41 -17.40 -1.19
C GLU A 212 -19.64 -15.92 -1.53
N VAL A 213 -19.53 -15.55 -2.80
CA VAL A 213 -19.82 -14.17 -3.26
C VAL A 213 -21.26 -13.75 -2.91
N ARG A 214 -22.25 -14.64 -3.09
CA ARG A 214 -23.65 -14.33 -2.71
C ARG A 214 -23.82 -14.22 -1.20
N GLN A 215 -23.16 -15.08 -0.44
CA GLN A 215 -23.22 -15.07 1.03
C GLN A 215 -22.59 -13.79 1.59
N GLY A 216 -21.40 -13.41 1.13
CA GLY A 216 -20.72 -12.17 1.50
C GLY A 216 -21.54 -10.93 1.14
N MET A 217 -22.11 -10.88 -0.06
CA MET A 217 -23.01 -9.78 -0.47
C MET A 217 -24.25 -9.68 0.43
N ALA A 218 -24.85 -10.81 0.79
CA ALA A 218 -26.01 -10.84 1.69
C ALA A 218 -25.64 -10.42 3.12
N GLU A 219 -24.44 -10.75 3.59
CA GLU A 219 -23.90 -10.26 4.87
C GLU A 219 -23.70 -8.75 4.85
N LEU A 220 -23.08 -8.19 3.81
CA LEU A 220 -22.91 -6.75 3.64
C LEU A 220 -24.26 -6.00 3.61
N ALA A 221 -25.25 -6.54 2.90
CA ALA A 221 -26.58 -5.97 2.84
C ALA A 221 -27.27 -5.95 4.22
N LYS A 222 -27.09 -7.02 5.02
CA LYS A 222 -27.58 -7.05 6.40
C LYS A 222 -26.90 -5.98 7.25
N PHE A 223 -25.57 -5.88 7.19
CA PHE A 223 -24.81 -4.83 7.88
C PHE A 223 -25.33 -3.43 7.56
N LYS A 224 -25.49 -3.13 6.25
CA LYS A 224 -26.00 -1.83 5.79
C LYS A 224 -27.43 -1.54 6.28
N SER A 225 -28.29 -2.56 6.32
CA SER A 225 -29.68 -2.41 6.79
C SER A 225 -29.81 -2.29 8.31
N GLY A 226 -28.95 -3.00 9.07
CA GLY A 226 -28.93 -2.94 10.53
C GLY A 226 -28.40 -1.61 11.03
N ALA A 227 -27.27 -1.16 10.46
CA ALA A 227 -26.65 0.08 10.90
C ALA A 227 -27.45 1.35 10.53
N ARG A 228 -28.26 1.30 9.45
CA ARG A 228 -29.24 2.36 9.14
C ARG A 228 -30.43 2.42 10.11
N ARG A 229 -30.75 1.33 10.81
CA ARG A 229 -31.82 1.34 11.83
C ARG A 229 -31.32 1.97 13.13
N GLU A 230 -30.08 1.71 13.52
CA GLU A 230 -29.44 2.35 14.68
C GLU A 230 -29.31 3.87 14.50
N GLU A 231 -28.98 4.35 13.29
CA GLU A 231 -28.97 5.78 12.95
C GLU A 231 -30.35 6.45 13.14
N ALA A 232 -31.44 5.72 12.88
CA ALA A 232 -32.81 6.25 12.98
C ALA A 232 -33.36 6.25 14.43
N ASP A 233 -32.80 5.43 15.32
CA ASP A 233 -33.22 5.34 16.72
C ASP A 233 -32.43 6.30 17.65
N ASP A 234 -31.23 6.74 17.24
CA ASP A 234 -30.35 7.66 18.00
C ASP A 234 -30.49 9.16 17.61
N GLY A 235 -31.33 9.50 16.64
CA GLY A 235 -31.57 10.88 16.14
C GLY A 235 -32.90 11.49 16.58
#